data_AF-A0A7W3TGU4-F1
#
_entry.id   AF-A0A7W3TGU4-F1
#
_cell.length_a   1.000
_cell.length_b   1.000
_cell.length_c   1.000
_cell.angle_alpha   90.00
_cell.angle_beta   90.00
_cell.angle_gamma   90.00
#
_symmetry.space_group_name_H-M   'P 1'
#
loop_
_entity.id
_entity.type
_entity.pdbx_description
1 polymer ?
#
loop_
_entity_poly.entity_id
_entity_poly.type
_entity_poly.pdbx_seq_one_letter_code
_entity_poly.pdbx_strand_id
1 'polypeptide(L)'
;MGIEGEQLVLDYLSRVGDLAHTTGMSPTERRDLVTRLRADITRRRADVQGDESRADVKRILKSVGRPEDVVAAAGERAAAVPA
;
A
#
# COMPACT_ATOMS: atom_id res chain seq x y z
N MET A 1 22.09 4.05 -3.49
CA MET A 1 21.00 4.95 -3.90
C MET A 1 19.66 4.21 -3.80
N GLY A 2 19.25 3.79 -2.59
CA GLY A 2 17.96 3.09 -2.35
C GLY A 2 16.79 4.02 -1.99
N ILE A 3 17.07 5.32 -1.84
CA ILE A 3 16.11 6.32 -1.36
C ILE A 3 14.99 6.62 -2.36
N GLU A 4 15.21 6.43 -3.67
CA GLU A 4 14.17 6.69 -4.69
C GLU A 4 13.03 5.65 -4.63
N GLY A 5 13.39 4.38 -4.42
CA GLY A 5 12.41 3.32 -4.23
C GLY A 5 11.60 3.55 -2.96
N GLU A 6 12.27 3.94 -1.89
CA GLU A 6 11.63 4.25 -0.61
C GLU A 6 10.66 5.43 -0.72
N GLN A 7 11.02 6.49 -1.44
CA GLN A 7 10.12 7.61 -1.75
C GLN A 7 8.88 7.16 -2.52
N LEU A 8 9.00 6.26 -3.50
CA LEU A 8 7.83 5.73 -4.23
C LEU A 8 6.89 4.95 -3.32
N VAL A 9 7.43 4.16 -2.40
CA VAL A 9 6.63 3.42 -1.42
C VAL A 9 5.91 4.39 -0.47
N LEU A 10 6.61 5.42 0.01
CA LEU A 10 6.04 6.44 0.89
C LEU A 10 4.95 7.27 0.20
N ASP A 11 5.15 7.63 -1.08
CA ASP A 11 4.14 8.32 -1.89
C ASP A 11 2.89 7.46 -2.07
N TYR A 12 3.08 6.18 -2.41
CA TYR A 12 1.99 5.22 -2.54
C TYR A 12 1.20 5.06 -1.24
N LEU A 13 1.88 4.86 -0.11
CA LEU A 13 1.23 4.69 1.20
C LEU A 13 0.54 5.98 1.67
N SER A 14 1.13 7.15 1.43
CA SER A 14 0.49 8.45 1.72
C SER A 14 -0.81 8.57 0.94
N ARG A 15 -0.78 8.26 -0.36
CA ARG A 15 -1.98 8.33 -1.22
C ARG A 15 -3.07 7.35 -0.80
N VAL A 16 -2.71 6.13 -0.39
CA VAL A 16 -3.67 5.17 0.19
C VAL A 16 -4.27 5.73 1.48
N GLY A 17 -3.47 6.32 2.36
CA GLY A 17 -3.93 6.93 3.60
C GLY A 17 -4.93 8.07 3.36
N ASP A 18 -4.62 8.96 2.41
CA ASP A 18 -5.51 10.06 2.02
C ASP A 18 -6.82 9.55 1.43
N LEU A 19 -6.77 8.57 0.52
CA LEU A 19 -7.97 7.97 -0.08
C LEU A 19 -8.83 7.25 0.97
N ALA A 20 -8.21 6.47 1.86
CA ALA A 20 -8.90 5.82 2.96
C ALA A 20 -9.56 6.84 3.92
N HIS A 21 -8.93 8.01 4.11
CA HIS A 21 -9.55 9.09 4.85
C HIS A 21 -10.78 9.66 4.11
N THR A 22 -10.68 9.92 2.79
CA THR A 22 -11.79 10.47 2.00
C THR A 22 -13.01 9.56 1.89
N THR A 23 -12.83 8.24 2.04
CA THR A 23 -13.91 7.24 2.01
C THR A 23 -14.61 7.06 3.35
N GLY A 24 -14.21 7.79 4.40
CA GLY A 24 -14.81 7.71 5.73
C GLY A 24 -14.39 6.49 6.55
N MET A 25 -13.35 5.77 6.11
CA MET A 25 -12.81 4.60 6.82
C MET A 25 -12.34 4.99 8.23
N SER A 26 -12.61 4.15 9.24
CA SER A 26 -12.23 4.47 10.62
C SER A 26 -10.71 4.57 10.78
N PRO A 27 -10.20 5.30 11.79
CA PRO A 27 -8.76 5.40 12.03
C PRO A 27 -8.08 4.04 12.24
N THR A 28 -8.75 3.09 12.90
CA THR A 28 -8.23 1.74 13.14
C THR A 28 -8.10 0.97 11.83
N GLU A 29 -9.17 0.90 11.03
CA GLU A 29 -9.17 0.20 9.74
C GLU A 29 -8.13 0.78 8.77
N ARG A 30 -7.99 2.10 8.74
CA ARG A 30 -6.97 2.79 7.94
C ARG A 30 -5.56 2.40 8.38
N ARG A 31 -5.30 2.39 9.68
CA ARG A 31 -3.99 1.97 10.22
C ARG A 31 -3.69 0.51 9.89
N ASP A 32 -4.69 -0.36 9.99
CA ASP A 32 -4.53 -1.79 9.66
C ASP A 32 -4.32 -2.00 8.16
N LEU A 33 -5.00 -1.23 7.31
CA LEU A 33 -4.78 -1.24 5.86
C LEU A 33 -3.35 -0.83 5.51
N VAL A 34 -2.89 0.32 6.01
CA VAL A 34 -1.54 0.83 5.75
C VAL A 34 -0.47 -0.12 6.30
N THR A 35 -0.68 -0.68 7.50
CA THR A 35 0.26 -1.63 8.10
C THR A 35 0.41 -2.90 7.27
N ARG A 36 -0.72 -3.47 6.82
CA ARG A 36 -0.71 -4.66 5.96
C ARG A 36 -0.04 -4.39 4.62
N LEU A 37 -0.35 -3.26 3.98
CA LEU A 37 0.28 -2.88 2.71
C LEU A 37 1.78 -2.66 2.85
N ARG A 38 2.21 -1.99 3.93
CA ARG A 38 3.63 -1.77 4.21
C ARG A 38 4.35 -3.10 4.38
N ALA A 39 3.76 -4.05 5.11
CA ALA A 39 4.33 -5.37 5.30
C ALA A 39 4.43 -6.16 3.97
N ASP A 40 3.38 -6.15 3.15
CA ASP A 40 3.35 -6.82 1.84
C ASP A 40 4.41 -6.24 0.90
N ILE A 41 4.47 -4.91 0.76
CA ILE A 41 5.49 -4.24 -0.06
C ILE A 41 6.89 -4.58 0.45
N THR A 42 7.12 -4.51 1.76
CA THR A 42 8.43 -4.82 2.35
C THR A 42 8.85 -6.26 2.06
N ARG A 43 7.92 -7.21 2.14
CA ARG A 43 8.17 -8.62 1.79
C ARG A 43 8.54 -8.78 0.31
N ARG A 44 7.74 -8.20 -0.60
CA ARG A 44 8.01 -8.28 -2.05
C ARG A 44 9.34 -7.62 -2.43
N ARG A 45 9.74 -6.56 -1.72
CA ARG A 45 11.05 -5.90 -1.89
C ARG A 45 12.19 -6.79 -1.39
N ALA A 46 12.01 -7.50 -0.28
CA ALA A 46 13.00 -8.45 0.22
C ALA A 46 13.23 -9.65 -0.72
N ASP A 47 12.23 -10.00 -1.54
CA ASP A 47 12.35 -11.06 -2.55
C ASP A 47 13.13 -10.62 -3.81
N VAL A 48 13.42 -9.32 -3.98
CA VAL A 48 14.24 -8.81 -5.10
C VAL A 48 15.70 -9.22 -4.88
N GLN A 49 16.23 -10.02 -5.79
CA GLN A 49 17.64 -10.43 -5.75
C GLN A 49 18.55 -9.33 -6.31
N GLY A 50 19.59 -8.95 -5.55
CA GLY A 50 20.56 -7.93 -5.94
C GLY A 50 20.14 -6.51 -5.54
N ASP A 51 20.70 -5.51 -6.21
CA ASP A 51 20.38 -4.11 -5.96
C ASP A 51 18.98 -3.76 -6.48
N GLU A 52 18.06 -3.48 -5.55
CA GLU A 52 16.72 -3.03 -5.87
C GLU A 52 16.76 -1.72 -6.68
N SER A 53 16.24 -1.77 -7.91
CA SER A 53 16.12 -0.58 -8.76
C SER A 53 14.72 0.04 -8.68
N ARG A 54 14.63 1.33 -9.01
CA ARG A 54 13.35 2.07 -9.08
C ARG A 54 12.31 1.38 -9.97
N ALA A 55 12.74 0.73 -11.05
CA ALA A 55 11.86 -0.01 -11.94
C ALA A 55 11.23 -1.24 -11.25
N ASP A 56 11.97 -1.91 -10.38
CA ASP A 56 11.48 -3.08 -9.64
C ASP A 56 10.46 -2.65 -8.60
N VAL A 57 10.71 -1.56 -7.87
CA VAL A 57 9.71 -1.00 -6.95
C VAL A 57 8.44 -0.60 -7.69
N LYS A 58 8.53 0.04 -8.86
CA LYS A 58 7.35 0.36 -9.68
C LYS A 58 6.59 -0.92 -10.09
N ARG A 59 7.30 -2.00 -10.43
CA ARG A 59 6.68 -3.29 -10.76
C ARG A 59 6.00 -3.92 -9.54
N ILE A 60 6.64 -3.86 -8.36
CA ILE A 60 6.06 -4.30 -7.09
C ILE A 60 4.78 -3.52 -6.79
N LEU A 61 4.81 -2.19 -6.81
CA LEU A 61 3.62 -1.35 -6.58
C LEU A 61 2.51 -1.65 -7.60
N LYS A 62 2.86 -1.83 -8.88
CA LYS A 62 1.89 -2.23 -9.92
C LYS A 62 1.24 -3.59 -9.62
N SER A 63 1.99 -4.53 -9.03
CA SER A 63 1.45 -5.84 -8.60
C SER A 63 0.62 -5.77 -7.30
N VAL A 64 0.81 -4.73 -6.48
CA VAL A 64 -0.03 -4.47 -5.30
C VAL A 64 -1.37 -3.88 -5.74
N GLY A 65 -1.38 -3.05 -6.79
CA GLY A 65 -2.57 -2.45 -7.37
C GLY A 65 -2.53 -0.94 -7.33
N ARG A 66 -3.60 -0.29 -7.76
CA ARG A 66 -3.72 1.17 -7.65
C ARG A 66 -4.18 1.53 -6.23
N PRO A 67 -3.76 2.68 -5.68
CA PRO A 67 -4.18 3.13 -4.35
C PRO A 67 -5.70 3.12 -4.16
N GLU A 68 -6.44 3.57 -5.16
CA GLU A 68 -7.91 3.63 -5.16
C GLU A 68 -8.56 2.24 -5.11
N ASP A 69 -8.05 1.29 -5.88
CA ASP A 69 -8.59 -0.08 -5.94
C ASP A 69 -8.36 -0.79 -4.60
N VAL A 70 -7.18 -0.57 -4.01
CA VAL A 70 -6.81 -1.13 -2.70
C VAL A 70 -7.69 -0.58 -1.58
N VAL A 71 -7.97 0.73 -1.59
CA VAL A 71 -8.87 1.36 -0.62
C VAL A 71 -10.30 0.92 -0.83
N ALA A 72 -10.78 0.85 -2.07
CA ALA A 72 -12.12 0.37 -2.39
C ALA A 72 -12.33 -1.06 -1.88
N ALA A 73 -11.42 -1.98 -2.21
CA ALA A 73 -11.47 -3.37 -1.76
C ALA A 73 -11.40 -3.50 -0.22
N ALA A 74 -10.67 -2.61 0.45
CA ALA A 74 -10.61 -2.57 1.91
C ALA A 74 -11.91 -2.04 2.53
N GLY A 75 -12.52 -1.01 1.94
CA GLY A 75 -13.81 -0.46 2.35
C GLY A 75 -14.96 -1.44 2.15
N GLU A 76 -14.95 -2.19 1.05
CA GLU A 76 -15.92 -3.28 0.81
C GLU A 76 -15.77 -4.41 1.84
N ARG A 77 -14.53 -4.78 2.18
CA ARG A 77 -14.27 -5.77 3.23
C ARG A 77 -14.76 -5.30 4.59
N ALA A 78 -14.55 -4.03 4.92
CA ALA A 78 -15.06 -3.42 6.16
C ALA A 78 -16.59 -3.46 6.22
N ALA A 79 -17.26 -3.07 5.13
CA ALA A 79 -18.72 -3.11 5.03
C ALA A 79 -19.29 -4.55 5.06
N ALA A 80 -18.54 -5.54 4.58
CA ALA A 80 -18.92 -6.95 4.56
C ALA A 80 -18.70 -7.69 5.89
N VAL A 81 -18.06 -7.06 6.89
CA VAL A 81 -18.00 -7.57 8.27
C VAL A 81 -18.95 -6.74 9.13
N PRO A 82 -20.27 -6.99 9.07
CA PRO A 82 -21.18 -6.44 10.06
C PRO A 82 -20.92 -7.13 11.40
N ALA A 83 -20.77 -6.33 12.46
CA ALA A 83 -20.70 -6.78 13.85
C ALA A 83 -22.04 -7.38 14.32
#